data_AF-A0A972TQB1-F1
#
_entry.id   AF-A0A972TQB1-F1
#
_cell.length_a   1.000
_cell.length_b   1.000
_cell.length_c   1.000
_cell.angle_alpha   90.00
_cell.angle_beta   90.00
_cell.angle_gamma   90.00
#
_symmetry.space_group_name_H-M   'P 1'
#
loop_
_entity.id
_entity.type
_entity.pdbx_description
1 polymer ?
#
loop_
_entity_poly.entity_id
_entity_poly.type
_entity_poly.pdbx_seq_one_letter_code
_entity_poly.pdbx_strand_id
1 'polypeptide(L)'
;QEFAGWAENINVKITIHGPKGELDNLEIVHELEKKHDIRVNVTAMMSAQQCLLAAMAGATYVSLFGGRVNNMGYNSCEEIRKLRTVLDDFSLDASIIIGSTREVLNIIEWLEAGAHLVTVVPKLLEGMIVHPYSKETVQMFLDDAAKSEAIG
;
A
#
# COMPACT_ATOMS: atom_id res chain seq x y z
N GLN A 1 18.38 0.09 -15.64
CA GLN A 1 17.85 0.34 -17.01
C GLN A 1 17.19 -0.91 -17.60
N GLU A 2 17.82 -2.10 -17.56
CA GLU A 2 17.23 -3.35 -18.08
C GLU A 2 15.79 -3.61 -17.62
N PHE A 3 15.55 -3.67 -16.29
CA PHE A 3 14.21 -3.93 -15.75
C PHE A 3 13.16 -2.91 -16.16
N ALA A 4 13.53 -1.62 -16.26
CA ALA A 4 12.62 -0.56 -16.66
C ALA A 4 12.23 -0.64 -18.15
N GLY A 5 13.06 -1.31 -18.97
CA GLY A 5 12.79 -1.49 -20.40
C GLY A 5 11.85 -2.66 -20.73
N TRP A 6 11.44 -3.47 -19.75
CA TRP A 6 10.60 -4.64 -20.01
C TRP A 6 9.14 -4.28 -20.33
N ALA A 7 8.61 -3.17 -19.80
CA ALA A 7 7.29 -2.61 -20.11
C ALA A 7 7.17 -1.17 -19.60
N GLU A 8 6.30 -0.36 -20.21
CA GLU A 8 6.11 1.07 -19.90
C GLU A 8 5.63 1.33 -18.47
N ASN A 9 4.98 0.36 -17.83
CA ASN A 9 4.37 0.49 -16.51
C ASN A 9 5.22 -0.11 -15.36
N ILE A 10 6.50 -0.40 -15.60
CA ILE A 10 7.37 -0.98 -14.58
C ILE A 10 7.91 0.09 -13.65
N ASN A 11 7.71 -0.14 -12.35
CA ASN A 11 8.35 0.61 -11.29
C ASN A 11 9.50 -0.22 -10.70
N VAL A 12 10.71 0.31 -10.73
CA VAL A 12 11.88 -0.36 -10.16
C VAL A 12 11.79 -0.31 -8.64
N LYS A 13 11.92 -1.47 -7.98
CA LYS A 13 11.80 -1.55 -6.53
C LYS A 13 13.17 -1.55 -5.87
N ILE A 14 13.40 -0.61 -4.95
CA ILE A 14 14.68 -0.44 -4.26
C ILE A 14 14.43 -0.41 -2.74
N THR A 15 15.25 -1.08 -1.94
CA THR A 15 15.12 -1.01 -0.48
C THR A 15 15.64 0.32 0.05
N ILE A 16 15.09 0.80 1.17
CA ILE A 16 15.51 2.06 1.81
C ILE A 16 17.02 2.11 2.15
N HIS A 17 17.62 0.97 2.48
CA HIS A 17 19.05 0.82 2.70
C HIS A 17 19.52 -0.58 2.25
N GLY A 18 20.83 -0.80 2.20
CA GLY A 18 21.43 -2.11 1.91
C GLY A 18 21.30 -3.11 3.07
N PRO A 19 21.66 -4.39 2.88
CA PRO A 19 21.46 -5.44 3.88
C PRO A 19 22.13 -5.20 5.25
N LYS A 20 23.18 -4.36 5.30
CA LYS A 20 23.91 -4.01 6.52
C LYS A 20 23.66 -2.56 6.96
N GLY A 21 22.68 -1.88 6.36
CA GLY A 21 22.38 -0.48 6.64
C GLY A 21 23.16 0.52 5.78
N GLU A 22 23.70 0.08 4.63
CA GLU A 22 24.36 0.95 3.66
C GLU A 22 23.39 2.01 3.11
N LEU A 23 23.85 3.25 2.97
CA LEU A 23 22.99 4.42 2.71
C LEU A 23 22.90 4.80 1.22
N ASP A 24 23.77 4.25 0.38
CA ASP A 24 23.94 4.60 -1.04
C ASP A 24 22.65 4.40 -1.87
N ASN A 25 21.71 3.58 -1.37
CA ASN A 25 20.44 3.32 -2.04
C ASN A 25 19.65 4.59 -2.35
N LEU A 26 19.68 5.61 -1.49
CA LEU A 26 18.96 6.87 -1.76
C LEU A 26 19.62 7.69 -2.87
N GLU A 27 20.95 7.61 -3.02
CA GLU A 27 21.64 8.21 -4.16
C GLU A 27 21.23 7.53 -5.46
N ILE A 28 21.11 6.19 -5.46
CA ILE A 28 20.63 5.42 -6.61
C ILE A 28 19.19 5.81 -6.96
N VAL A 29 18.30 5.95 -5.97
CA VAL A 29 16.92 6.41 -6.16
C VAL A 29 16.92 7.77 -6.86
N HIS A 30 17.70 8.72 -6.35
CA HIS A 30 17.80 10.06 -6.93
C HIS A 30 18.31 10.04 -8.37
N GLU A 31 19.36 9.25 -8.65
CA GLU A 31 19.93 9.13 -9.98
C GLU A 31 18.92 8.57 -10.98
N LEU A 32 18.22 7.49 -10.63
CA LEU A 32 17.24 6.85 -11.50
C LEU A 32 16.06 7.76 -11.82
N GLU A 33 15.50 8.44 -10.81
CA GLU A 33 14.35 9.33 -10.99
C GLU A 33 14.72 10.62 -11.71
N LYS A 34 15.82 11.29 -11.31
CA LYS A 34 16.15 12.63 -11.82
C LYS A 34 16.97 12.64 -13.09
N LYS A 35 17.79 11.61 -13.35
CA LYS A 35 18.67 11.56 -14.53
C LYS A 35 18.21 10.58 -15.59
N HIS A 36 17.45 9.55 -15.22
CA HIS A 36 17.06 8.48 -16.13
C HIS A 36 15.55 8.37 -16.35
N ASP A 37 14.73 9.20 -15.70
CA ASP A 37 13.26 9.15 -15.76
C ASP A 37 12.70 7.75 -15.48
N ILE A 38 13.36 7.01 -14.57
CA ILE A 38 12.94 5.68 -14.14
C ILE A 38 12.19 5.83 -12.83
N ARG A 39 10.92 5.43 -12.83
CA ARG A 39 10.06 5.47 -11.66
C ARG A 39 10.46 4.41 -10.64
N VAL A 40 10.62 4.83 -9.40
CA VAL A 40 11.13 4.02 -8.30
C VAL A 40 10.09 3.89 -7.20
N ASN A 41 9.91 2.65 -6.76
CA ASN A 41 9.23 2.32 -5.52
C ASN A 41 10.24 1.96 -4.44
N VAL A 42 10.46 2.86 -3.49
CA VAL A 42 11.31 2.57 -2.34
C VAL A 42 10.53 1.72 -1.34
N THR A 43 11.11 0.64 -0.85
CA THR A 43 10.43 -0.40 -0.06
C THR A 43 11.17 -0.78 1.21
N ALA A 44 10.53 -1.65 2.00
CA ALA A 44 11.04 -2.20 3.25
C ALA A 44 11.18 -1.14 4.36
N MET A 45 10.32 -0.12 4.31
CA MET A 45 10.27 0.94 5.31
C MET A 45 9.27 0.57 6.41
N MET A 46 9.60 0.93 7.65
CA MET A 46 8.80 0.68 8.85
C MET A 46 8.34 1.97 9.54
N SER A 47 8.74 3.14 9.05
CA SER A 47 8.37 4.41 9.67
C SER A 47 8.16 5.54 8.66
N ALA A 48 7.45 6.58 9.08
CA ALA A 48 7.22 7.78 8.30
C ALA A 48 8.53 8.50 7.93
N GLN A 49 9.54 8.50 8.80
CA GLN A 49 10.82 9.18 8.55
C GLN A 49 11.60 8.53 7.40
N GLN A 50 11.61 7.20 7.32
CA GLN A 50 12.22 6.48 6.20
C GLN A 50 11.51 6.83 4.88
N CYS A 51 10.18 6.87 4.90
CA CYS A 51 9.38 7.22 3.72
C CYS A 51 9.61 8.68 3.29
N LEU A 52 9.71 9.61 4.24
CA LEU A 52 10.03 11.01 3.96
C LEU A 52 11.38 11.13 3.26
N LEU A 53 12.43 10.47 3.77
CA LEU A 53 13.75 10.51 3.14
C LEU A 53 13.75 9.93 1.72
N ALA A 54 13.02 8.84 1.50
CA ALA A 54 12.84 8.27 0.16
C ALA A 54 12.12 9.24 -0.80
N ALA A 55 11.06 9.91 -0.32
CA ALA A 55 10.34 10.91 -1.11
C ALA A 55 11.24 12.12 -1.43
N MET A 56 12.03 12.60 -0.47
CA MET A 56 13.00 13.68 -0.69
C MET A 56 14.11 13.30 -1.67
N ALA A 57 14.52 12.01 -1.70
CA ALA A 57 15.44 11.50 -2.72
C ALA A 57 14.83 11.52 -4.13
N GLY A 58 13.50 11.60 -4.24
CA GLY A 58 12.77 11.72 -5.50
C GLY A 58 11.93 10.50 -5.86
N ALA A 59 11.72 9.56 -4.95
CA ALA A 59 10.94 8.36 -5.21
C ALA A 59 9.51 8.68 -5.64
N THR A 60 9.06 8.07 -6.74
CA THR A 60 7.65 8.12 -7.17
C THR A 60 6.73 7.44 -6.16
N TYR A 61 7.16 6.32 -5.58
CA TYR A 61 6.39 5.58 -4.58
C TYR A 61 7.21 5.29 -3.32
N VAL A 62 6.53 5.37 -2.17
CA VAL A 62 7.08 5.01 -0.87
C VAL A 62 6.25 3.89 -0.25
N SER A 63 6.84 2.71 -0.08
CA SER A 63 6.19 1.52 0.47
C SER A 63 6.47 1.33 1.96
N LEU A 64 5.47 1.65 2.80
CA LEU A 64 5.48 1.38 4.24
C LEU A 64 4.89 -0.01 4.53
N PHE A 65 5.60 -0.84 5.32
CA PHE A 65 5.14 -2.18 5.67
C PHE A 65 4.23 -2.12 6.91
N GLY A 66 3.05 -1.52 6.76
CA GLY A 66 2.08 -1.27 7.84
C GLY A 66 1.76 -2.51 8.68
N GLY A 67 1.61 -3.69 8.06
CA GLY A 67 1.37 -4.91 8.84
C GLY A 67 2.55 -5.32 9.72
N ARG A 68 3.80 -5.02 9.34
CA ARG A 68 4.96 -5.26 10.21
C ARG A 68 5.05 -4.22 11.32
N VAL A 69 4.69 -2.98 11.04
CA VAL A 69 4.57 -1.91 12.05
C VAL A 69 3.59 -2.33 13.15
N ASN A 70 2.42 -2.83 12.76
CA ASN A 70 1.44 -3.39 13.70
C ASN A 70 1.99 -4.58 14.50
N ASN A 71 2.69 -5.51 13.84
CA ASN A 71 3.30 -6.67 14.54
C ASN A 71 4.35 -6.28 15.59
N MET A 72 4.98 -5.12 15.44
CA MET A 72 5.94 -4.58 16.41
C MET A 72 5.25 -3.86 17.59
N GLY A 73 3.91 -3.82 17.63
CA GLY A 73 3.13 -3.16 18.67
C GLY A 73 2.88 -1.67 18.44
N TYR A 74 3.22 -1.14 17.26
CA TYR A 74 2.96 0.25 16.88
C TYR A 74 1.66 0.38 16.08
N ASN A 75 1.13 1.59 15.99
CA ASN A 75 -0.05 1.88 15.17
C ASN A 75 0.37 2.37 13.77
N SER A 76 0.23 1.51 12.76
CA SER A 76 0.52 1.90 11.37
C SER A 76 -0.33 3.06 10.87
N CYS A 77 -1.59 3.20 11.28
CA CYS A 77 -2.44 4.32 10.87
C CYS A 77 -1.87 5.66 11.33
N GLU A 78 -1.20 5.72 12.48
CA GLU A 78 -0.51 6.94 12.92
C GLU A 78 0.70 7.25 12.05
N GLU A 79 1.49 6.25 11.68
CA GLU A 79 2.63 6.44 10.77
C GLU A 79 2.18 6.91 9.38
N ILE A 80 1.06 6.39 8.88
CA ILE A 80 0.48 6.81 7.60
C ILE A 80 0.02 8.26 7.66
N ARG A 81 -0.71 8.65 8.72
CA ARG A 81 -1.16 10.04 8.90
C ARG A 81 0.02 11.00 8.99
N LYS A 82 1.02 10.67 9.82
CA LYS A 82 2.26 11.45 9.93
C LYS A 82 2.93 11.61 8.57
N LEU A 83 3.05 10.52 7.82
CA LEU A 83 3.65 10.52 6.49
C LEU A 83 2.86 11.41 5.52
N ARG A 84 1.53 11.26 5.44
CA ARG A 84 0.66 12.11 4.59
C ARG A 84 0.88 13.58 4.91
N THR A 85 0.82 13.96 6.19
CA THR A 85 1.04 15.35 6.63
C THR A 85 2.39 15.87 6.17
N VAL A 86 3.50 15.15 6.41
CA VAL A 86 4.81 15.66 6.00
C VAL A 86 5.00 15.66 4.49
N LEU A 87 4.39 14.75 3.72
CA LEU A 87 4.44 14.86 2.27
C LEU A 87 3.69 16.10 1.76
N ASP A 88 2.54 16.43 2.35
CA ASP A 88 1.80 17.66 2.04
C ASP A 88 2.58 18.92 2.40
N ASP A 89 3.10 18.99 3.63
CA ASP A 89 3.82 20.16 4.14
C ASP A 89 5.07 20.48 3.32
N PHE A 90 5.77 19.46 2.83
CA PHE A 90 6.95 19.61 1.98
C PHE A 90 6.62 19.63 0.48
N SER A 91 5.34 19.55 0.09
CA SER A 91 4.89 19.50 -1.30
C SER A 91 5.60 18.40 -2.12
N LEU A 92 5.68 17.20 -1.54
CA LEU A 92 6.29 16.03 -2.16
C LEU A 92 5.22 15.17 -2.84
N ASP A 93 5.39 14.91 -4.14
CA ASP A 93 4.43 14.18 -4.98
C ASP A 93 4.44 12.65 -4.79
N ALA A 94 5.24 12.13 -3.85
CA ALA A 94 5.41 10.70 -3.65
C ALA A 94 4.09 10.03 -3.24
N SER A 95 3.75 8.93 -3.90
CA SER A 95 2.56 8.16 -3.57
C SER A 95 2.85 7.11 -2.49
N ILE A 96 2.06 7.16 -1.42
CA ILE A 96 2.13 6.22 -0.28
C ILE A 96 1.49 4.88 -0.65
N ILE A 97 2.30 3.82 -0.63
CA ILE A 97 1.85 2.42 -0.75
C ILE A 97 1.97 1.74 0.61
N ILE A 98 0.90 1.11 1.08
CA ILE A 98 0.95 0.27 2.28
C ILE A 98 0.91 -1.20 1.90
N GLY A 99 1.83 -1.96 2.49
CA GLY A 99 1.94 -3.39 2.24
C GLY A 99 2.09 -4.22 3.49
N SER A 100 2.34 -5.52 3.27
CA SER A 100 2.38 -6.53 4.32
C SER A 100 1.04 -6.69 5.06
N THR A 101 -0.08 -6.45 4.37
CA THR A 101 -1.47 -6.57 4.86
C THR A 101 -1.75 -7.96 5.44
N ARG A 102 -2.32 -8.01 6.64
CA ARG A 102 -2.67 -9.26 7.35
C ARG A 102 -4.15 -9.39 7.64
N GLU A 103 -4.85 -8.28 7.80
CA GLU A 103 -6.25 -8.23 8.18
C GLU A 103 -7.05 -7.41 7.16
N VAL A 104 -8.31 -7.78 6.97
CA VAL A 104 -9.22 -7.10 6.04
C VAL A 104 -9.49 -5.67 6.50
N LEU A 105 -9.65 -5.46 7.82
CA LEU A 105 -9.98 -4.15 8.38
C LEU A 105 -8.89 -3.11 8.11
N ASN A 106 -7.60 -3.50 8.20
CA ASN A 106 -6.50 -2.58 7.93
C ASN A 106 -6.55 -1.97 6.53
N ILE A 107 -7.17 -2.63 5.55
CA ILE A 107 -7.22 -2.12 4.18
C ILE A 107 -7.95 -0.78 4.13
N ILE A 108 -9.13 -0.69 4.75
CA ILE A 108 -9.90 0.56 4.75
C ILE A 108 -9.29 1.58 5.72
N GLU A 109 -8.82 1.13 6.89
CA GLU A 109 -8.19 2.03 7.88
C GLU A 109 -6.96 2.74 7.33
N TRP A 110 -6.13 2.04 6.54
CA TRP A 110 -4.94 2.62 5.93
C TRP A 110 -5.29 3.61 4.83
N LEU A 111 -6.32 3.34 4.03
CA LEU A 111 -6.81 4.28 3.02
C LEU A 111 -7.36 5.55 3.70
N GLU A 112 -8.16 5.41 4.76
CA GLU A 112 -8.68 6.54 5.56
C GLU A 112 -7.55 7.33 6.24
N ALA A 113 -6.47 6.66 6.63
CA ALA A 113 -5.29 7.30 7.21
C ALA A 113 -4.47 8.12 6.20
N GLY A 114 -4.76 8.03 4.90
CA GLY A 114 -4.10 8.80 3.84
C GLY A 114 -3.18 7.98 2.92
N ALA A 115 -3.26 6.65 2.95
CA ALA A 115 -2.59 5.83 1.94
C ALA A 115 -3.21 6.05 0.55
N HIS A 116 -2.38 6.06 -0.49
CA HIS A 116 -2.87 6.14 -1.87
C HIS A 116 -3.20 4.74 -2.42
N LEU A 117 -2.39 3.75 -2.02
CA LEU A 117 -2.48 2.37 -2.48
C LEU A 117 -2.29 1.42 -1.31
N VAL A 118 -3.04 0.33 -1.29
CA VAL A 118 -2.83 -0.80 -0.37
C VAL A 118 -2.64 -2.08 -1.18
N THR A 119 -1.50 -2.74 -1.00
CA THR A 119 -1.25 -4.04 -1.66
C THR A 119 -1.88 -5.16 -0.84
N VAL A 120 -2.73 -5.97 -1.45
CA VAL A 120 -3.53 -7.00 -0.76
C VAL A 120 -3.21 -8.37 -1.33
N VAL A 121 -3.07 -9.38 -0.48
CA VAL A 121 -2.94 -10.77 -0.94
C VAL A 121 -4.31 -11.32 -1.38
N PRO A 122 -4.39 -12.18 -2.42
CA PRO A 122 -5.68 -12.62 -2.96
C PRO A 122 -6.66 -13.19 -1.92
N LYS A 123 -6.16 -13.90 -0.90
CA LYS A 123 -6.99 -14.47 0.18
C LYS A 123 -7.78 -13.41 0.96
N LEU A 124 -7.24 -12.20 1.13
CA LEU A 124 -7.95 -11.14 1.87
C LEU A 124 -9.07 -10.51 1.02
N LEU A 125 -8.98 -10.56 -0.32
CA LEU A 125 -10.02 -10.04 -1.21
C LEU A 125 -11.35 -10.80 -1.04
N GLU A 126 -11.28 -12.12 -0.87
CA GLU A 126 -12.48 -12.92 -0.60
C GLU A 126 -13.16 -12.46 0.71
N GLY A 127 -12.37 -12.22 1.76
CA GLY A 127 -12.87 -11.71 3.04
C GLY A 127 -13.44 -10.29 2.99
N MET A 128 -13.07 -9.49 1.98
CA MET A 128 -13.67 -8.18 1.73
C MET A 128 -15.04 -8.28 1.05
N ILE A 129 -15.22 -9.28 0.19
CA ILE A 129 -16.44 -9.45 -0.61
C ILE A 129 -17.50 -10.25 0.16
N VAL A 130 -17.06 -11.27 0.90
CA VAL A 130 -17.95 -12.28 1.46
C VAL A 130 -18.15 -12.07 2.95
N HIS A 131 -19.30 -11.52 3.32
CA HIS A 131 -19.73 -11.38 4.71
C HIS A 131 -20.81 -12.41 5.09
N PRO A 132 -20.77 -13.03 6.29
CA PRO A 132 -21.79 -14.00 6.74
C PRO A 132 -23.23 -13.47 6.64
N TYR A 133 -23.50 -12.25 7.11
CA TYR A 133 -24.83 -11.65 6.99
C TYR A 133 -25.25 -11.32 5.55
N SER A 134 -24.29 -10.98 4.68
CA SER A 134 -24.60 -10.78 3.26
C SER A 134 -25.00 -12.10 2.61
N LYS A 135 -24.32 -13.21 2.92
CA LYS A 135 -24.72 -14.56 2.47
C LYS A 135 -26.13 -14.92 2.95
N GLU A 136 -26.41 -14.69 4.23
CA GLU A 136 -27.73 -14.94 4.82
C GLU A 136 -28.82 -14.13 4.11
N THR A 137 -28.57 -12.84 3.88
CA THR A 137 -29.52 -11.95 3.20
C THR A 137 -29.78 -12.39 1.76
N VAL A 138 -28.74 -12.81 1.03
CA VAL A 138 -28.89 -13.35 -0.33
C VAL A 138 -29.75 -14.62 -0.32
N GLN A 139 -29.58 -15.50 0.67
CA GLN A 139 -30.41 -16.70 0.79
C GLN A 139 -31.88 -16.34 1.08
N MET A 140 -32.14 -15.36 1.95
CA MET A 140 -33.50 -14.89 2.21
C MET A 140 -34.18 -14.39 0.92
N PHE A 141 -33.46 -13.65 0.07
CA PHE A 141 -33.99 -13.20 -1.22
C PHE A 141 -34.37 -14.36 -2.15
N LEU A 142 -33.56 -15.43 -2.18
CA LEU A 142 -33.86 -16.62 -2.98
C LEU A 142 -35.09 -17.38 -2.45
N ASP A 143 -35.21 -17.51 -1.13
CA ASP A 143 -36.33 -18.21 -0.50
C ASP A 143 -37.66 -17.46 -0.73
N ASP A 144 -37.64 -16.12 -0.66
CA ASP A 144 -38.83 -15.30 -0.89
C ASP A 144 -39.26 -15.28 -2.37
N ALA A 145 -38.30 -15.32 -3.30
CA ALA A 145 -38.59 -15.49 -4.73
C ALA A 145 -39.28 -16.83 -5.01
N ALA A 146 -38.75 -17.93 -4.46
CA ALA A 146 -39.33 -19.26 -4.64
C ALA A 146 -40.75 -19.38 -4.06
N LYS A 147 -41.02 -18.74 -2.91
CA LYS A 147 -42.38 -18.66 -2.35
C LYS A 147 -43.33 -17.91 -3.26
N SER A 148 -42.86 -16.83 -3.88
CA SER A 148 -43.69 -16.00 -4.78
C SER A 148 -44.08 -16.75 -6.06
N GLU A 149 -43.14 -17.52 -6.63
CA GLU A 149 -43.41 -18.38 -7.80
C GLU A 149 -44.37 -19.52 -7.49
N ALA A 150 -44.39 -20.04 -6.26
CA ALA A 150 -45.29 -21.12 -5.86
C ALA A 150 -46.75 -20.68 -5.64
N ILE A 151 -47.01 -19.36 -5.56
CA ILE A 151 -48.34 -18.78 -5.32
C ILE A 151 -48.96 -18.23 -6.62
N GLY A 152 -48.16 -18.03 -7.68
CA GLY A 152 -48.60 -17.59 -9.02
C GLY A 152 -48.92 -18.74 -9.96
#